data_AF-A0A3B7DK09-F1
#
_entry.id   AF-A0A3B7DK09-F1
#
_cell.length_a   1.000
_cell.length_b   1.000
_cell.length_c   1.000
_cell.angle_alpha   90.00
_cell.angle_beta   90.00
_cell.angle_gamma   90.00
#
_symmetry.space_group_name_H-M   'P 1'
#
loop_
_entity.id
_entity.type
_entity.pdbx_description
1 polymer ?
#
loop_
_entity_poly.entity_id
_entity_poly.type
_entity_poly.pdbx_seq_one_letter_code
_entity_poly.pdbx_strand_id
1 'polypeptide(L)'
;MRPTILIGSAVTSALLALVAAVVGGIVAGNQVSVTPGVITRTVLVVVALAVTAAIWGSRMGPTDRAESLVAGLSLGWFLDLANWDGHGVIGQLFTSSDLAAAMIDLIVWSAVSLGLVALLARRPQAPANPIRSGQRY
;
A
#
# COMPACT_ATOMS: atom_id res chain seq x y z
N MET A 1 18.28 -7.66 -5.41
CA MET A 1 17.20 -6.80 -4.88
C MET A 1 17.57 -5.36 -5.19
N ARG A 2 16.70 -4.59 -5.85
CA ARG A 2 16.92 -3.16 -6.07
C ARG A 2 16.40 -2.37 -4.87
N PRO A 3 17.28 -1.77 -4.04
CA PRO A 3 16.86 -1.04 -2.84
C PRO A 3 15.91 0.12 -3.17
N THR A 4 15.98 0.66 -4.39
CA THR A 4 15.06 1.70 -4.88
C THR A 4 13.60 1.25 -4.92
N ILE A 5 13.30 -0.01 -5.24
CA ILE A 5 11.92 -0.52 -5.25
C ILE A 5 11.38 -0.60 -3.82
N LEU A 6 12.18 -1.15 -2.89
CA LEU A 6 11.83 -1.25 -1.48
C LEU A 6 11.58 0.14 -0.86
N ILE A 7 12.59 1.01 -0.93
CA ILE A 7 12.53 2.35 -0.32
C ILE A 7 11.46 3.19 -1.01
N GLY A 8 11.41 3.15 -2.34
CA GLY A 8 10.45 3.91 -3.13
C GLY A 8 9.01 3.51 -2.83
N SER A 9 8.71 2.22 -2.79
CA SER A 9 7.37 1.74 -2.43
C SER A 9 7.02 2.02 -0.97
N ALA A 10 7.97 1.91 -0.04
CA ALA A 10 7.76 2.28 1.37
C ALA A 10 7.41 3.77 1.54
N VAL A 11 8.19 4.67 0.94
CA VAL A 11 7.94 6.11 1.02
C VAL A 11 6.62 6.48 0.34
N THR A 12 6.34 5.91 -0.84
CA THR A 12 5.11 6.22 -1.58
C THR A 12 3.87 5.76 -0.80
N SER A 13 3.89 4.53 -0.27
CA SER A 13 2.76 4.01 0.50
C SER A 13 2.58 4.76 1.83
N ALA A 14 3.66 5.14 2.53
CA ALA A 14 3.58 5.95 3.74
C ALA A 14 2.93 7.32 3.49
N LEU A 15 3.34 8.01 2.42
CA LEU A 15 2.77 9.32 2.07
C LEU A 15 1.28 9.23 1.71
N LEU A 16 0.90 8.21 0.93
CA LEU A 16 -0.50 8.03 0.56
C LEU A 16 -1.36 7.56 1.73
N ALA A 17 -0.83 6.74 2.64
CA ALA A 17 -1.50 6.33 3.87
C ALA A 17 -1.72 7.52 4.81
N LEU A 18 -0.75 8.43 4.92
CA LEU A 18 -0.91 9.68 5.67
C LEU A 18 -2.04 10.54 5.09
N VAL A 19 -2.08 10.71 3.76
CA VAL A 19 -3.18 11.44 3.10
C VAL A 19 -4.53 10.76 3.37
N ALA A 20 -4.59 9.43 3.29
CA ALA A 20 -5.78 8.67 3.63
C ALA A 20 -6.23 8.91 5.08
N ALA A 21 -5.29 8.99 6.02
CA ALA A 21 -5.56 9.25 7.43
C ALA A 21 -6.14 10.66 7.65
N VAL A 22 -5.56 11.68 7.02
CA VAL A 22 -6.07 13.06 7.07
C VAL A 22 -7.51 13.13 6.55
N VAL A 23 -7.78 12.50 5.39
CA VAL A 23 -9.14 12.48 4.82
C VAL A 23 -10.11 11.72 5.73
N GLY A 24 -9.70 10.57 6.28
CA GLY A 24 -10.50 9.80 7.22
C GLY A 24 -10.84 10.58 8.50
N GLY A 25 -9.86 11.34 9.04
CA GLY A 25 -10.06 12.22 10.19
C GLY A 25 -11.05 13.35 9.92
N ILE A 26 -10.96 13.99 8.75
CA ILE A 26 -11.93 15.01 8.32
C ILE A 26 -13.34 14.44 8.23
N VAL A 27 -13.49 13.24 7.64
CA VAL A 27 -14.80 12.56 7.55
C VAL A 27 -15.34 12.20 8.93
N ALA A 28 -14.49 11.70 9.83
CA ALA A 28 -14.91 11.37 11.21
C ALA A 28 -15.41 12.61 11.95
N GLY A 29 -14.70 13.74 11.83
CA GLY A 29 -15.09 15.01 12.44
C GLY A 29 -16.41 15.56 11.88
N ASN A 30 -16.61 15.46 10.56
CA ASN A 30 -17.83 15.96 9.91
C ASN A 30 -19.08 15.11 10.18
N GLN A 31 -18.90 13.81 10.46
CA GLN A 31 -20.02 12.88 10.70
C GLN A 31 -20.29 12.61 12.19
N VAL A 32 -19.50 13.21 13.10
CA VAL A 32 -19.54 12.96 14.56
C VAL A 32 -19.50 11.45 14.87
N SER A 33 -18.79 10.68 14.04
CA SER A 33 -18.75 9.22 14.12
C SER A 33 -17.42 8.70 13.60
N VAL A 34 -16.83 7.76 14.35
CA VAL A 34 -15.54 7.15 14.02
C VAL A 34 -15.68 6.16 12.85
N THR A 35 -16.83 5.48 12.75
CA THR A 35 -17.05 4.40 11.76
C THR A 35 -16.93 4.88 10.30
N PRO A 36 -17.59 5.98 9.86
CA PRO A 36 -17.42 6.49 8.49
C PRO A 36 -15.99 6.93 8.18
N GLY A 37 -15.28 7.49 9.17
CA GLY A 37 -13.88 7.88 9.02
C GLY A 37 -12.95 6.69 8.83
N VAL A 38 -13.13 5.64 9.64
CA VAL A 38 -12.37 4.37 9.53
C VAL A 38 -12.63 3.70 8.18
N ILE A 39 -13.90 3.62 7.74
CA ILE A 39 -14.26 3.05 6.43
C ILE A 39 -13.58 3.84 5.30
N THR A 40 -13.68 5.17 5.34
CA THR A 40 -13.08 6.03 4.32
C THR A 40 -11.57 5.86 4.25
N ARG A 41 -10.88 5.92 5.40
CA ARG A 41 -9.43 5.69 5.46
C ARG A 41 -9.09 4.30 4.91
N THR A 42 -9.82 3.26 5.32
CA THR A 42 -9.59 1.88 4.88
C THR A 42 -9.60 1.77 3.36
N VAL A 43 -10.64 2.31 2.72
CA VAL A 43 -10.76 2.31 1.26
C VAL A 43 -9.59 3.05 0.61
N LEU A 44 -9.24 4.23 1.14
CA LEU A 44 -8.14 5.04 0.62
C LEU A 44 -6.78 4.36 0.78
N VAL A 45 -6.53 3.66 1.89
CA VAL A 45 -5.29 2.89 2.11
C VAL A 45 -5.20 1.73 1.12
N VAL A 46 -6.30 0.98 0.89
CA VAL A 46 -6.30 -0.08 -0.13
C VAL A 46 -5.97 0.48 -1.51
N VAL A 47 -6.58 1.61 -1.90
CA VAL A 47 -6.30 2.29 -3.17
C VAL A 47 -4.84 2.76 -3.23
N ALA A 48 -4.33 3.36 -2.16
CA ALA A 48 -2.95 3.82 -2.05
C ALA A 48 -1.94 2.69 -2.23
N LEU A 49 -2.15 1.54 -1.56
CA LEU A 49 -1.32 0.36 -1.71
C LEU A 49 -1.40 -0.20 -3.13
N ALA A 50 -2.60 -0.25 -3.74
CA ALA A 50 -2.78 -0.73 -5.10
C ALA A 50 -2.06 0.17 -6.13
N VAL A 51 -2.17 1.50 -5.99
CA VAL A 51 -1.47 2.48 -6.83
C VAL A 51 0.04 2.35 -6.66
N THR A 52 0.51 2.25 -5.41
CA THR A 52 1.95 2.06 -5.11
C THR A 52 2.47 0.77 -5.74
N ALA A 53 1.75 -0.33 -5.57
CA ALA A 53 2.10 -1.62 -6.13
C ALA A 53 2.14 -1.59 -7.67
N ALA A 54 1.18 -0.92 -8.31
CA ALA A 54 1.15 -0.76 -9.76
C ALA A 54 2.33 0.08 -10.28
N ILE A 55 2.61 1.23 -9.67
CA ILE A 55 3.71 2.13 -10.06
C ILE A 55 5.04 1.40 -9.93
N TRP A 56 5.33 0.82 -8.76
CA TRP A 56 6.62 0.21 -8.49
C TRP A 56 6.76 -1.17 -9.14
N GLY A 57 5.67 -1.94 -9.23
CA GLY A 57 5.63 -3.19 -9.98
C GLY A 57 5.93 -3.00 -11.48
N SER A 58 5.44 -1.92 -12.10
CA SER A 58 5.78 -1.59 -13.50
C SER A 58 7.26 -1.24 -13.73
N ARG A 59 7.99 -0.90 -12.66
CA ARG A 59 9.40 -0.54 -12.69
C ARG A 59 10.32 -1.71 -12.34
N MET A 60 9.76 -2.86 -11.94
CA MET A 60 10.53 -4.07 -11.64
C MET A 60 10.99 -4.75 -12.94
N GLY A 61 12.27 -5.08 -13.00
CA GLY A 61 12.85 -5.89 -14.06
C GLY A 61 12.65 -7.40 -13.82
N PRO A 62 13.02 -8.25 -14.79
CA PRO A 62 12.83 -9.71 -14.71
C PRO A 62 13.58 -10.38 -13.56
N THR A 63 14.63 -9.73 -13.04
CA THR A 63 15.48 -10.24 -11.95
C THR A 63 15.13 -9.65 -10.59
N ASP A 64 14.16 -8.72 -10.54
CA ASP A 64 13.72 -8.10 -9.29
C ASP A 64 12.77 -9.04 -8.54
N ARG A 65 12.99 -9.18 -7.23
CA ARG A 65 12.19 -10.09 -6.40
C ARG A 65 10.93 -9.40 -5.88
N ALA A 66 9.79 -10.06 -6.03
CA ALA A 66 8.49 -9.59 -5.54
C ALA A 66 8.48 -9.30 -4.03
N GLU A 67 9.32 -10.00 -3.25
CA GLU A 67 9.43 -9.77 -1.80
C GLU A 67 9.81 -8.31 -1.47
N SER A 68 10.61 -7.65 -2.31
CA SER A 68 11.00 -6.25 -2.09
C SER A 68 9.84 -5.28 -2.21
N LEU A 69 8.87 -5.57 -3.08
CA LEU A 69 7.66 -4.77 -3.22
C LEU A 69 6.71 -5.01 -2.05
N VAL A 70 6.55 -6.28 -1.64
CA VAL A 70 5.74 -6.62 -0.44
C VAL A 70 6.32 -5.97 0.81
N ALA A 71 7.63 -6.10 1.02
CA ALA A 71 8.30 -5.51 2.16
C ALA A 71 8.19 -3.99 2.15
N GLY A 72 8.33 -3.34 0.99
CA GLY A 72 8.17 -1.90 0.89
C GLY A 72 6.75 -1.42 1.19
N LEU A 73 5.73 -2.06 0.61
CA LEU A 73 4.32 -1.77 0.92
C LEU A 73 4.00 -1.94 2.42
N SER A 74 4.54 -3.00 3.04
CA SER A 74 4.34 -3.29 4.46
C SER A 74 5.09 -2.29 5.35
N LEU A 75 6.31 -1.89 4.96
CA LEU A 75 7.09 -0.87 5.67
C LEU A 75 6.44 0.50 5.61
N GLY A 76 5.75 0.85 4.51
CA GLY A 76 5.01 2.10 4.43
C GLY A 76 3.93 2.23 5.50
N TRP A 77 3.33 1.11 5.93
CA TRP A 77 2.39 1.09 7.04
C TRP A 77 3.05 1.44 8.38
N PHE A 78 4.25 0.91 8.64
CA PHE A 78 5.01 1.27 9.85
C PHE A 78 5.42 2.74 9.87
N LEU A 79 5.63 3.32 8.69
CA LEU A 79 6.00 4.73 8.51
C LEU A 79 4.79 5.67 8.52
N ASP A 80 3.55 5.16 8.47
CA ASP A 80 2.35 5.99 8.62
C ASP A 80 2.23 6.45 10.08
N LEU A 81 2.67 7.69 10.34
CA LEU A 81 2.62 8.30 11.68
C LEU A 81 1.20 8.34 12.24
N ALA A 82 0.17 8.48 11.39
CA ALA A 82 -1.22 8.52 11.83
C ALA A 82 -1.72 7.15 12.33
N ASN A 83 -0.98 6.08 12.06
CA ASN A 83 -1.26 4.76 12.62
C ASN A 83 -0.83 4.65 14.10
N TRP A 84 0.21 5.39 14.49
CA TRP A 84 0.74 5.40 15.86
C TRP A 84 -0.04 6.31 16.80
N ASP A 85 -0.74 7.31 16.26
CA ASP A 85 -1.66 8.16 17.02
C ASP A 85 -2.95 7.43 17.44
N GLY A 86 -3.09 6.14 17.10
CA GLY A 86 -4.21 5.33 17.56
C GLY A 86 -5.57 5.85 17.08
N HIS A 87 -5.64 6.71 16.06
CA HIS A 87 -6.90 7.23 15.55
C HIS A 87 -7.10 6.82 14.09
N GLY A 88 -8.18 6.09 13.83
CA GLY A 88 -8.64 5.77 12.48
C GLY A 88 -8.11 4.43 11.95
N VAL A 89 -7.90 3.45 12.81
CA VAL A 89 -7.36 2.12 12.43
C VAL A 89 -8.48 1.06 12.45
N ILE A 90 -8.43 0.06 11.55
CA ILE A 90 -9.49 -0.97 11.48
C ILE A 90 -9.55 -1.76 12.78
N GLY A 91 -8.40 -2.00 13.41
CA GLY A 91 -8.30 -2.74 14.66
C GLY A 91 -9.15 -2.16 15.80
N GLN A 92 -9.42 -0.84 15.80
CA GLN A 92 -10.26 -0.20 16.81
C GLN A 92 -11.73 -0.62 16.79
N LEU A 93 -12.18 -1.21 15.67
CA LEU A 93 -13.52 -1.79 15.57
C LEU A 93 -13.64 -3.12 16.34
N PHE A 94 -12.51 -3.74 16.69
CA PHE A 94 -12.45 -5.07 17.31
C PHE A 94 -11.91 -5.07 18.74
N THR A 95 -11.10 -4.07 19.10
CA THR A 95 -10.46 -3.99 20.42
C THR A 95 -10.22 -2.54 20.85
N SER A 96 -10.28 -2.31 22.16
CA SER A 96 -9.94 -1.02 22.80
C SER A 96 -8.46 -0.90 23.18
N SER A 97 -7.67 -1.97 22.99
CA SER A 97 -6.21 -1.93 23.22
C SER A 97 -5.50 -1.45 21.96
N ASP A 98 -4.79 -0.32 22.06
CA ASP A 98 -4.07 0.30 20.94
C ASP A 98 -3.04 -0.64 20.32
N LEU A 99 -2.30 -1.38 21.15
CA LEU A 99 -1.32 -2.36 20.69
C LEU A 99 -1.99 -3.50 19.91
N ALA A 100 -3.09 -4.03 20.42
CA ALA A 100 -3.82 -5.10 19.74
C ALA A 100 -4.45 -4.62 18.43
N ALA A 101 -4.97 -3.38 18.39
CA ALA A 101 -5.47 -2.75 17.18
C ALA A 101 -4.36 -2.62 16.12
N ALA A 102 -3.19 -2.11 16.51
CA ALA A 102 -2.04 -1.99 15.62
C ALA A 102 -1.57 -3.34 15.06
N MET A 103 -1.62 -4.42 15.86
CA MET A 103 -1.30 -5.77 15.39
C MET A 103 -2.33 -6.30 14.38
N ILE A 104 -3.62 -6.09 14.62
CA ILE A 104 -4.69 -6.47 13.67
C ILE A 104 -4.46 -5.77 12.35
N ASP A 105 -4.22 -4.45 12.39
CA ASP A 105 -3.96 -3.68 11.20
C ASP A 105 -2.70 -4.17 10.48
N LEU A 106 -1.58 -4.40 11.18
CA LEU A 106 -0.37 -4.93 10.55
C LEU A 106 -0.65 -6.23 9.77
N ILE A 107 -1.44 -7.14 10.34
CA ILE A 107 -1.84 -8.40 9.70
C ILE A 107 -2.70 -8.12 8.46
N VAL A 108 -3.72 -7.27 8.59
CA VAL A 108 -4.63 -6.91 7.49
C VAL A 108 -3.87 -6.28 6.33
N TRP A 109 -3.03 -5.28 6.60
CA TRP A 109 -2.32 -4.54 5.55
C TRP A 109 -1.19 -5.36 4.92
N SER A 110 -0.57 -6.25 5.69
CA SER A 110 0.39 -7.23 5.15
C SER A 110 -0.31 -8.23 4.23
N ALA A 111 -1.49 -8.74 4.61
CA ALA A 111 -2.29 -9.63 3.78
C ALA A 111 -2.78 -8.95 2.48
N VAL A 112 -3.22 -7.68 2.58
CA VAL A 112 -3.59 -6.86 1.41
C VAL A 112 -2.39 -6.65 0.50
N SER A 113 -1.22 -6.31 1.05
CA SER A 113 0.01 -6.11 0.28
C SER A 113 0.43 -7.38 -0.47
N LEU A 114 0.41 -8.53 0.20
CA LEU A 114 0.65 -9.84 -0.41
C LEU A 114 -0.36 -10.13 -1.52
N GLY A 115 -1.65 -9.90 -1.28
CA GLY A 115 -2.71 -10.10 -2.26
C GLY A 115 -2.53 -9.23 -3.51
N LEU A 116 -2.20 -7.95 -3.34
CA LEU A 116 -1.93 -7.02 -4.44
C LEU A 116 -0.74 -7.45 -5.28
N VAL A 117 0.36 -7.86 -4.65
CA VAL A 117 1.55 -8.33 -5.36
C VAL A 117 1.26 -9.66 -6.08
N ALA A 118 0.51 -10.58 -5.45
CA ALA A 118 0.10 -11.82 -6.09
C ALA A 118 -0.81 -11.59 -7.31
N LEU A 119 -1.69 -10.60 -7.26
CA LEU A 119 -2.52 -10.19 -8.40
C LEU A 119 -1.68 -9.58 -9.53
N LEU A 120 -0.68 -8.76 -9.20
CA LEU A 120 0.24 -8.19 -10.18
C LEU A 120 1.09 -9.26 -10.87
N ALA A 121 1.53 -10.28 -10.13
CA ALA A 121 2.30 -11.40 -10.68
C ALA A 121 1.52 -12.23 -11.72
N ARG A 122 0.19 -12.20 -11.67
CA ARG A 122 -0.69 -12.88 -12.65
C ARG A 122 -0.92 -12.07 -13.92
N ARG A 123 -0.48 -10.80 -13.99
CA ARG A 123 -0.68 -9.99 -15.20
C ARG A 123 0.27 -10.47 -16.31
N PRO A 124 -0.24 -10.78 -17.52
CA PRO A 124 0.62 -11.04 -18.67
C PRO A 124 1.55 -9.86 -18.89
N GLN A 125 2.86 -10.10 -18.89
CA GLN A 125 3.80 -9.09 -19.36
C GLN A 125 3.48 -8.84 -20.83
N ALA A 126 3.08 -7.61 -21.16
CA ALA A 126 2.84 -7.23 -22.54
C ALA A 126 4.11 -7.57 -23.36
N PRO A 127 3.99 -8.28 -24.50
CA PRO A 127 5.14 -8.65 -25.29
C PRO A 127 5.94 -7.38 -25.61
N ALA A 128 7.24 -7.41 -25.32
CA ALA A 128 8.16 -6.33 -25.64
C ALA A 128 8.01 -6.02 -27.13
N ASN A 129 7.60 -4.79 -27.45
CA ASN A 129 7.25 -4.35 -28.79
C ASN A 129 8.39 -4.70 -29.78
N PRO A 130 8.23 -5.67 -30.69
CA PRO A 130 9.30 -6.11 -31.58
C PRO A 130 9.38 -5.16 -32.79
N ILE A 131 9.72 -3.89 -32.55
CA ILE A 131 9.93 -2.92 -33.63
C ILE A 131 11.31 -2.28 -33.42
N ARG A 132 12.36 -2.98 -33.86
CA ARG A 132 13.66 -2.42 -34.31
C ARG A 132 14.61 -3.53 -34.79
N SER A 133 14.20 -4.30 -35.78
CA SER A 133 15.08 -5.24 -36.50
C SER A 133 15.06 -5.02 -38.02
N GLY A 134 14.89 -3.77 -38.47
CA GLY A 134 14.56 -3.50 -39.88
C GLY A 134 15.17 -2.25 -40.53
N GLN A 135 16.27 -1.68 -40.01
CA GLN A 135 17.01 -0.64 -40.76
C GLN A 135 18.52 -0.86 -40.66
N ARG A 136 18.99 -1.80 -41.47
CA ARG A 136 20.35 -1.81 -42.03
C ARG A 136 20.28 -2.48 -43.39
N TYR A 137 19.95 -1.72 -44.43
CA TYR A 137 20.47 -1.87 -45.79
C TYR A 137 20.42 -0.49 -46.45
#